data_AF-A0A0M2Y348-F1
#
_entry.id   AF-A0A0M2Y348-F1
#
_cell.length_a   1.000
_cell.length_b   1.000
_cell.length_c   1.000
_cell.angle_alpha   90.00
_cell.angle_beta   90.00
_cell.angle_gamma   90.00
#
_symmetry.space_group_name_H-M   'P 1'
#
loop_
_entity.id
_entity.type
_entity.pdbx_description
1 polymer ?
#
loop_
_entity_poly.entity_id
_entity_poly.type
_entity_poly.pdbx_seq_one_letter_code
_entity_poly.pdbx_strand_id
1 'polypeptide(L)'
;MNHVKNRKITTYQLLSQFLVSSNKETNEMLLDSFVEEAMLIDNYSFSDGLLGAGWLISYLIKHKILVFDVDEILYDVDDLIYKLTIKAVINSETTIEELLQLISYYQQRLLNKSKTYNIYRHFALIECLKLLVDKTLSTLSENSLILTPLAKSRVLLKFSYLVTTCFNEKEIEIPFYNHMEDLIFFYQKMEPDDFNAEDEITLCYLQLISKQYANPYWVNCVTEIIKSIEIQNQVTSSLIKVADLYNPNEDNYVSIELFDFIQKYDVIFLLANNLKSLTFKQTELLI
;
A
#
# COMPACT_ATOMS: atom_id res chain seq x y z
N MET A 1 -30.99 30.21 3.80
CA MET A 1 -30.70 28.76 3.88
C MET A 1 -29.30 28.55 3.34
N ASN A 2 -28.33 28.44 4.25
CA ASN A 2 -26.92 28.26 3.88
C ASN A 2 -26.71 26.80 3.47
N HIS A 3 -26.34 26.58 2.22
CA HIS A 3 -25.71 25.34 1.78
C HIS A 3 -24.36 25.22 2.49
N VAL A 4 -24.35 24.55 3.65
CA VAL A 4 -23.11 23.95 4.16
C VAL A 4 -22.75 22.88 3.13
N LYS A 5 -21.72 23.15 2.32
CA LYS A 5 -21.04 22.11 1.56
C LYS A 5 -20.58 21.06 2.58
N ASN A 6 -21.30 19.96 2.72
CA ASN A 6 -20.83 18.78 3.45
C ASN A 6 -19.47 18.42 2.83
N ARG A 7 -18.38 18.68 3.56
CA ARG A 7 -17.07 18.17 3.16
C ARG A 7 -17.15 16.66 3.33
N LYS A 8 -17.02 15.94 2.21
CA LYS A 8 -16.94 14.49 2.22
C LYS A 8 -15.78 14.08 3.13
N ILE A 9 -16.07 13.29 4.17
CA ILE A 9 -15.08 12.81 5.12
C ILE A 9 -14.27 11.71 4.43
N THR A 10 -12.94 11.78 4.53
CA THR A 10 -12.07 10.71 4.01
C THR A 10 -11.91 9.59 5.04
N THR A 11 -11.55 8.40 4.57
CA THR A 11 -11.24 7.24 5.40
C THR A 11 -10.25 7.58 6.52
N TYR A 12 -9.18 8.32 6.20
CA TYR A 12 -8.16 8.73 7.16
C TYR A 12 -8.66 9.77 8.17
N GLN A 13 -9.51 10.71 7.72
CA GLN A 13 -10.14 11.66 8.63
C GLN A 13 -11.04 10.94 9.64
N LEU A 14 -11.80 9.95 9.18
CA LEU A 14 -12.65 9.16 10.05
C LEU A 14 -11.82 8.32 11.04
N LEU A 15 -10.75 7.66 10.58
CA LEU A 15 -9.81 6.95 11.46
C LEU A 15 -9.25 7.89 12.55
N SER A 16 -8.81 9.09 12.19
CA SER A 16 -8.26 10.05 13.15
C SER A 16 -9.26 10.40 14.26
N GLN A 17 -10.57 10.46 13.94
CA GLN A 17 -11.61 10.71 14.92
C GLN A 17 -11.80 9.53 15.87
N PHE A 18 -11.75 8.30 15.37
CA PHE A 18 -11.78 7.09 16.19
C PHE A 18 -10.58 6.98 17.15
N LEU A 19 -9.41 7.46 16.73
CA LEU A 19 -8.19 7.43 17.56
C LEU A 19 -8.18 8.52 18.65
N VAL A 20 -8.80 9.67 18.40
CA VAL A 20 -8.78 10.83 19.31
C VAL A 20 -10.01 10.88 20.22
N SER A 21 -11.17 10.44 19.74
CA SER A 21 -12.43 10.61 20.48
C SER A 21 -12.71 9.43 21.42
N SER A 22 -13.19 9.73 22.63
CA SER A 22 -13.62 8.74 23.62
C SER A 22 -15.11 8.39 23.52
N ASN A 23 -15.86 8.98 22.57
CA ASN A 23 -17.31 8.79 22.46
C ASN A 23 -17.64 7.72 21.41
N LYS A 24 -17.85 6.48 21.89
CA LYS A 24 -18.10 5.32 21.04
C LYS A 24 -19.37 5.43 20.19
N GLU A 25 -20.48 5.88 20.78
CA GLU A 25 -21.78 5.96 20.08
C GLU A 25 -21.73 6.91 18.89
N THR A 26 -21.08 8.07 19.05
CA THR A 26 -20.93 9.04 17.94
C THR A 26 -20.05 8.49 16.82
N ASN A 27 -19.01 7.74 17.16
CA ASN A 27 -18.11 7.16 16.16
C ASN A 27 -18.77 6.02 15.37
N GLU A 28 -19.57 5.17 16.04
CA GLU A 28 -20.32 4.09 15.38
C GLU A 28 -21.34 4.66 14.38
N MET A 29 -22.12 5.67 14.77
CA MET A 29 -23.05 6.33 13.84
C MET A 29 -22.35 6.98 12.63
N LEU A 30 -21.16 7.56 12.83
CA LEU A 30 -20.38 8.14 11.75
C LEU A 30 -19.83 7.06 10.79
N LEU A 31 -19.41 5.92 11.33
CA LEU A 31 -18.97 4.79 10.53
C LEU A 31 -20.11 4.20 9.71
N ASP A 32 -21.27 3.97 10.31
CA ASP A 32 -22.45 3.44 9.60
C ASP A 32 -22.82 4.35 8.44
N SER A 33 -22.91 5.67 8.68
CA SER A 33 -23.19 6.65 7.63
C SER A 33 -22.13 6.66 6.52
N PHE A 34 -20.84 6.50 6.87
CA PHE A 34 -19.76 6.47 5.90
C PHE A 34 -19.80 5.21 5.02
N VAL A 35 -20.11 4.06 5.62
CA VAL A 35 -20.23 2.77 4.93
C VAL A 35 -21.45 2.78 4.01
N GLU A 36 -22.60 3.26 4.49
CA GLU A 36 -23.80 3.42 3.66
C GLU A 36 -23.52 4.31 2.44
N GLU A 37 -22.85 5.45 2.64
CA GLU A 37 -22.45 6.33 1.53
C GLU A 37 -21.48 5.62 0.56
N ALA A 38 -20.47 4.93 1.08
CA ALA A 38 -19.48 4.21 0.28
C ALA A 38 -20.10 3.05 -0.53
N MET A 39 -21.17 2.42 -0.04
CA MET A 39 -21.89 1.37 -0.75
C MET A 39 -22.82 1.90 -1.86
N LEU A 40 -23.27 3.16 -1.75
CA LEU A 40 -24.18 3.78 -2.71
C LEU A 40 -23.46 4.47 -3.87
N ILE A 41 -22.22 4.89 -3.68
CA ILE A 41 -21.44 5.62 -4.67
C ILE A 41 -20.58 4.63 -5.48
N ASP A 42 -20.52 4.82 -6.80
CA ASP A 42 -19.53 4.17 -7.68
C ASP A 42 -18.12 4.78 -7.48
N ASN A 43 -17.67 4.86 -6.23
CA ASN A 43 -16.32 5.27 -5.84
C ASN A 43 -15.67 4.14 -5.07
N TYR A 44 -14.62 3.57 -5.67
CA TYR A 44 -13.93 2.40 -5.13
C TYR A 44 -12.54 2.75 -4.60
N SER A 45 -12.25 4.03 -4.39
CA SER A 45 -10.95 4.46 -3.87
C SER A 45 -10.75 4.05 -2.40
N PHE A 46 -9.49 3.96 -1.97
CA PHE A 46 -9.14 3.87 -0.55
C PHE A 46 -9.42 5.17 0.22
N SER A 47 -9.38 6.32 -0.45
CA SER A 47 -9.47 7.62 0.22
C SER A 47 -10.85 7.92 0.78
N ASP A 48 -11.89 7.53 0.07
CA ASP A 48 -13.28 7.97 0.34
C ASP A 48 -14.31 7.07 -0.38
N GLY A 49 -13.92 5.83 -0.68
CA GLY A 49 -14.72 4.85 -1.41
C GLY A 49 -14.82 3.52 -0.68
N LEU A 50 -15.42 2.54 -1.37
CA LEU A 50 -15.76 1.24 -0.78
C LEU A 50 -14.54 0.48 -0.23
N LEU A 51 -13.39 0.52 -0.92
CA LEU A 51 -12.17 -0.12 -0.45
C LEU A 51 -11.68 0.48 0.87
N GLY A 52 -11.74 1.81 0.99
CA GLY A 52 -11.40 2.53 2.21
C GLY A 52 -12.33 2.19 3.37
N ALA A 53 -13.64 2.11 3.12
CA ALA A 53 -14.63 1.70 4.12
C ALA A 53 -14.38 0.28 4.64
N GLY A 54 -14.18 -0.68 3.74
CA GLY A 54 -13.89 -2.05 4.14
C GLY A 54 -12.57 -2.19 4.89
N TRP A 55 -11.52 -1.47 4.45
CA TRP A 55 -10.25 -1.40 5.18
C TRP A 55 -10.42 -0.83 6.59
N LEU A 56 -11.11 0.30 6.72
CA LEU A 56 -11.29 0.98 8.00
C LEU A 56 -12.00 0.09 9.02
N ILE A 57 -13.10 -0.55 8.63
CA ILE A 57 -13.81 -1.50 9.51
C ILE A 57 -12.86 -2.62 9.96
N SER A 58 -12.14 -3.21 8.99
CA SER A 58 -11.19 -4.29 9.24
C SER A 58 -10.09 -3.86 10.23
N TYR A 59 -9.57 -2.64 10.06
CA TYR A 59 -8.59 -2.03 10.96
C TYR A 59 -9.17 -1.86 12.37
N LEU A 60 -10.33 -1.21 12.51
CA LEU A 60 -10.94 -0.93 13.81
C LEU A 60 -11.22 -2.21 14.60
N ILE A 61 -11.62 -3.29 13.92
CA ILE A 61 -11.85 -4.60 14.55
C ILE A 61 -10.53 -5.26 14.96
N LYS A 62 -9.52 -5.28 14.07
CA LYS A 62 -8.18 -5.84 14.36
C LYS A 62 -7.58 -5.21 15.62
N HIS A 63 -7.78 -3.91 15.79
CA HIS A 63 -7.28 -3.13 16.92
C HIS A 63 -8.24 -3.10 18.13
N LYS A 64 -9.31 -3.90 18.12
CA LYS A 64 -10.30 -4.01 19.21
C LYS A 64 -10.96 -2.69 19.59
N ILE A 65 -11.01 -1.74 18.66
CA ILE A 65 -11.77 -0.49 18.81
C ILE A 65 -13.25 -0.83 18.64
N LEU A 66 -13.56 -1.69 17.68
CA LEU A 66 -14.87 -2.32 17.49
C LEU A 66 -14.81 -3.80 17.88
N VAL A 67 -15.94 -4.33 18.35
CA VAL A 67 -16.08 -5.74 18.77
C VAL A 67 -17.14 -6.42 17.91
N PHE A 68 -16.74 -6.77 16.69
CA PHE A 68 -17.57 -7.50 15.72
C PHE A 68 -16.76 -8.63 15.08
N ASP A 69 -17.46 -9.59 14.47
CA ASP A 69 -16.81 -10.54 13.57
C ASP A 69 -16.53 -9.87 12.23
N VAL A 70 -15.25 -9.81 11.84
CA VAL A 70 -14.82 -9.12 10.61
C VAL A 70 -15.40 -9.77 9.35
N ASP A 71 -15.61 -11.09 9.36
CA ASP A 71 -16.13 -11.80 8.18
C ASP A 71 -17.64 -11.64 8.03
N GLU A 72 -18.36 -11.43 9.14
CA GLU A 72 -19.79 -11.13 9.14
C GLU A 72 -20.07 -9.69 8.69
N ILE A 73 -19.37 -8.72 9.28
CA ILE A 73 -19.65 -7.30 9.00
C ILE A 73 -19.21 -6.86 7.61
N LEU A 74 -18.15 -7.47 7.06
CA LEU A 74 -17.68 -7.18 5.71
C LEU A 74 -18.36 -8.05 4.66
N TYR A 75 -19.46 -8.74 4.98
CA TYR A 75 -20.09 -9.68 4.05
C TYR A 75 -20.49 -9.04 2.73
N ASP A 76 -21.33 -8.00 2.79
CA ASP A 76 -21.83 -7.34 1.59
C ASP A 76 -20.74 -6.51 0.90
N VAL A 77 -19.77 -6.00 1.68
CA VAL A 77 -18.62 -5.24 1.17
C VAL A 77 -17.71 -6.15 0.32
N ASP A 78 -17.37 -7.33 0.83
CA ASP A 78 -16.57 -8.34 0.12
C ASP A 78 -17.27 -8.76 -1.19
N ASP A 79 -18.61 -8.96 -1.17
CA ASP A 79 -19.38 -9.34 -2.36
C ASP A 79 -19.41 -8.24 -3.44
N LEU A 80 -19.46 -6.97 -3.04
CA LEU A 80 -19.35 -5.85 -3.96
C LEU A 80 -17.94 -5.74 -4.53
N ILE A 81 -16.91 -5.83 -3.69
CA ILE A 81 -15.50 -5.73 -4.12
C ILE A 81 -15.12 -6.90 -5.04
N TYR A 82 -15.68 -8.09 -4.81
CA TYR A 82 -15.56 -9.23 -5.73
C TYR A 82 -16.05 -8.85 -7.13
N LYS A 83 -17.26 -8.29 -7.25
CA LYS A 83 -17.80 -7.86 -8.56
C LYS A 83 -16.92 -6.81 -9.23
N LEU A 84 -16.35 -5.89 -8.45
CA LEU A 84 -15.42 -4.88 -8.96
C LEU A 84 -14.13 -5.49 -9.47
N THR A 85 -13.63 -6.49 -8.75
CA THR A 85 -12.42 -7.21 -9.13
C THR A 85 -12.59 -7.88 -10.49
N ILE A 86 -13.71 -8.56 -10.69
CA ILE A 86 -13.99 -9.20 -11.99
C ILE A 86 -14.07 -8.15 -13.12
N LYS A 87 -14.72 -6.99 -12.88
CA LYS A 87 -14.75 -5.90 -13.86
C LYS A 87 -13.35 -5.37 -14.18
N ALA A 88 -12.53 -5.14 -13.16
CA ALA A 88 -11.17 -4.61 -13.29
C ALA A 88 -10.23 -5.58 -14.04
N VAL A 89 -10.37 -6.88 -13.81
CA VAL A 89 -9.57 -7.91 -14.50
C VAL A 89 -9.92 -7.97 -15.98
N ILE A 90 -11.22 -7.93 -16.32
CA ILE A 90 -11.70 -8.05 -17.70
C ILE A 90 -11.48 -6.76 -18.50
N ASN A 91 -11.53 -5.59 -17.85
CA ASN A 91 -11.36 -4.31 -18.53
C ASN A 91 -9.89 -4.08 -18.93
N SER A 92 -9.64 -3.76 -20.19
CA SER A 92 -8.30 -3.41 -20.70
C SER A 92 -7.84 -2.03 -20.25
N GLU A 93 -8.78 -1.13 -19.91
CA GLU A 93 -8.49 0.25 -19.51
C GLU A 93 -8.21 0.40 -18.01
N THR A 94 -8.31 -0.67 -17.23
CA THR A 94 -8.03 -0.62 -15.80
C THR A 94 -6.58 -0.24 -15.55
N THR A 95 -6.41 0.81 -14.75
CA THR A 95 -5.11 1.38 -14.43
C THR A 95 -4.35 0.53 -13.40
N ILE A 96 -3.02 0.66 -13.38
CA ILE A 96 -2.19 0.01 -12.35
C ILE A 96 -2.62 0.44 -10.94
N GLU A 97 -2.92 1.72 -10.74
CA GLU A 97 -3.31 2.23 -9.43
C GLU A 97 -4.61 1.61 -8.91
N GLU A 98 -5.59 1.38 -9.79
CA GLU A 98 -6.82 0.66 -9.41
C GLU A 98 -6.54 -0.80 -9.04
N LEU A 99 -5.67 -1.49 -9.79
CA LEU A 99 -5.28 -2.87 -9.48
C LEU A 99 -4.55 -2.95 -8.14
N LEU A 100 -3.61 -2.03 -7.89
CA LEU A 100 -2.84 -2.00 -6.64
C LEU A 100 -3.74 -1.78 -5.43
N GLN A 101 -4.72 -0.86 -5.52
CA GLN A 101 -5.72 -0.66 -4.47
C GLN A 101 -6.51 -1.96 -4.21
N LEU A 102 -7.03 -2.62 -5.25
CA LEU A 102 -7.73 -3.89 -5.06
C LEU A 102 -6.84 -4.95 -4.38
N ILE A 103 -5.58 -5.09 -4.81
CA ILE A 103 -4.60 -5.99 -4.19
C ILE A 103 -4.42 -5.66 -2.72
N SER A 104 -4.32 -4.37 -2.35
CA SER A 104 -4.20 -3.94 -0.96
C SER A 104 -5.37 -4.39 -0.10
N TYR A 105 -6.59 -4.25 -0.62
CA TYR A 105 -7.79 -4.69 0.08
C TYR A 105 -7.74 -6.20 0.35
N TYR A 106 -7.50 -7.02 -0.67
CA TYR A 106 -7.44 -8.48 -0.50
C TYR A 106 -6.31 -8.91 0.42
N GLN A 107 -5.11 -8.31 0.30
CA GLN A 107 -4.00 -8.57 1.20
C GLN A 107 -4.40 -8.34 2.67
N GLN A 108 -5.03 -7.20 2.97
CA GLN A 108 -5.48 -6.87 4.33
C GLN A 108 -6.54 -7.84 4.83
N ARG A 109 -7.50 -8.23 3.98
CA ARG A 109 -8.52 -9.23 4.33
C ARG A 109 -7.91 -10.59 4.65
N LEU A 110 -6.90 -11.03 3.89
CA LEU A 110 -6.20 -12.30 4.13
C LEU A 110 -5.38 -12.30 5.42
N LEU A 111 -4.85 -11.14 5.82
CA LEU A 111 -4.11 -10.95 7.07
C LEU A 111 -5.02 -10.89 8.30
N ASN A 112 -6.23 -10.33 8.17
CA ASN A 112 -7.20 -10.21 9.25
C ASN A 112 -8.09 -11.46 9.37
N LYS A 113 -7.48 -12.58 9.78
CA LYS A 113 -8.20 -13.86 9.95
C LYS A 113 -9.16 -13.81 11.14
N SER A 114 -10.45 -14.05 10.89
CA SER A 114 -11.43 -14.29 11.95
C SER A 114 -11.19 -15.65 12.64
N LYS A 115 -11.69 -15.80 13.86
CA LYS A 115 -11.68 -17.08 14.59
C LYS A 115 -12.69 -18.09 14.02
N THR A 116 -13.73 -17.59 13.34
CA THR A 116 -14.89 -18.31 12.79
C THR A 116 -14.82 -18.42 11.26
N TYR A 117 -13.61 -18.32 10.73
CA TYR A 117 -13.28 -18.19 9.32
C TYR A 117 -14.04 -19.15 8.39
N ASN A 118 -14.67 -18.58 7.35
CA ASN A 118 -15.31 -19.33 6.28
C ASN A 118 -14.29 -19.71 5.18
N ILE A 119 -14.05 -21.02 5.03
CA ILE A 119 -13.04 -21.54 4.10
C ILE A 119 -13.31 -21.19 2.63
N TYR A 120 -14.57 -21.17 2.20
CA TYR A 120 -14.93 -20.87 0.82
C TYR A 120 -14.71 -19.41 0.48
N ARG A 121 -15.01 -18.53 1.45
CA ARG A 121 -14.79 -17.10 1.28
C ARG A 121 -13.31 -16.79 1.16
N HIS A 122 -12.48 -17.36 2.02
CA HIS A 122 -11.06 -17.12 1.89
C HIS A 122 -10.46 -17.71 0.62
N PHE A 123 -10.93 -18.88 0.19
CA PHE A 123 -10.57 -19.39 -1.12
C PHE A 123 -10.87 -18.36 -2.21
N ALA A 124 -12.07 -17.76 -2.20
CA ALA A 124 -12.42 -16.70 -3.15
C ALA A 124 -11.50 -15.47 -3.03
N LEU A 125 -11.15 -15.04 -1.81
CA LEU A 125 -10.21 -13.93 -1.60
C LEU A 125 -8.82 -14.23 -2.21
N ILE A 126 -8.30 -15.45 -2.03
CA ILE A 126 -7.02 -15.87 -2.61
C ILE A 126 -7.09 -15.86 -4.14
N GLU A 127 -8.13 -16.46 -4.71
CA GLU A 127 -8.25 -16.56 -6.17
C GLU A 127 -8.43 -15.18 -6.81
N CYS A 128 -9.17 -14.27 -6.17
CA CYS A 128 -9.26 -12.88 -6.62
C CYS A 128 -7.92 -12.15 -6.56
N LEU A 129 -7.14 -12.36 -5.49
CA LEU A 129 -5.81 -11.78 -5.38
C LEU A 129 -4.89 -12.28 -6.50
N LYS A 130 -4.91 -13.58 -6.81
CA LYS A 130 -4.13 -14.15 -7.92
C LYS A 130 -4.50 -13.54 -9.26
N LEU A 131 -5.81 -13.45 -9.57
CA LEU A 131 -6.29 -12.84 -10.82
C LEU A 131 -5.82 -11.39 -10.96
N LEU A 132 -5.79 -10.63 -9.87
CA LEU A 132 -5.29 -9.27 -9.87
C LEU A 132 -3.78 -9.21 -10.09
N VAL A 133 -3.01 -10.07 -9.42
CA VAL A 133 -1.55 -10.16 -9.62
C VAL A 133 -1.22 -10.49 -11.06
N ASP A 134 -1.88 -11.50 -11.64
CA ASP A 134 -1.70 -11.89 -13.05
C ASP A 134 -2.04 -10.74 -14.00
N LYS A 135 -3.17 -10.06 -13.76
CA LYS A 135 -3.56 -8.88 -14.54
C LYS A 135 -2.52 -7.77 -14.44
N THR A 136 -2.04 -7.46 -13.24
CA THR A 136 -1.01 -6.44 -13.02
C THR A 136 0.29 -6.79 -13.73
N LEU A 137 0.72 -8.05 -13.70
CA LEU A 137 1.90 -8.53 -14.42
C LEU A 137 1.75 -8.43 -15.94
N SER A 138 0.57 -8.78 -16.48
CA SER A 138 0.26 -8.62 -17.90
C SER A 138 0.34 -7.14 -18.29
N THR A 139 -0.30 -6.25 -17.52
CA THR A 139 -0.27 -4.80 -17.75
C THR A 139 1.16 -4.25 -17.69
N LEU A 140 1.97 -4.72 -16.75
CA LEU A 140 3.38 -4.31 -16.59
C LEU A 140 4.23 -4.73 -17.80
N SER A 141 3.98 -5.93 -18.32
CA SER A 141 4.69 -6.48 -19.49
C SER A 141 4.29 -5.79 -20.79
N GLU A 142 2.98 -5.66 -21.03
CA GLU A 142 2.40 -5.04 -22.24
C GLU A 142 2.74 -3.56 -22.36
N ASN A 143 2.77 -2.84 -21.22
CA ASN A 143 3.04 -1.41 -21.18
C ASN A 143 4.46 -1.10 -20.67
N SER A 144 5.37 -2.08 -20.70
CA SER A 144 6.72 -1.96 -20.15
C SER A 144 7.51 -0.76 -20.69
N LEU A 145 7.27 -0.33 -21.93
CA LEU A 145 7.93 0.84 -22.52
C LEU A 145 7.26 2.19 -22.17
N ILE A 146 5.99 2.15 -21.77
CA ILE A 146 5.18 3.36 -21.52
C ILE A 146 5.20 3.72 -20.04
N LEU A 147 5.26 2.72 -19.16
CA LEU A 147 5.26 2.93 -17.71
C LEU A 147 6.56 3.57 -17.23
N THR A 148 6.42 4.61 -16.42
CA THR A 148 7.55 5.29 -15.79
C THR A 148 8.27 4.36 -14.79
N PRO A 149 9.57 4.58 -14.53
CA PRO A 149 10.30 3.88 -13.48
C PRO A 149 9.58 3.92 -12.12
N LEU A 150 8.98 5.06 -11.78
CA LEU A 150 8.19 5.25 -10.56
C LEU A 150 6.96 4.32 -10.53
N ALA A 151 6.20 4.23 -11.62
CA ALA A 151 5.03 3.35 -11.68
C ALA A 151 5.43 1.86 -11.54
N LYS A 152 6.52 1.45 -12.19
CA LYS A 152 7.04 0.08 -12.10
C LYS A 152 7.51 -0.26 -10.69
N SER A 153 8.29 0.64 -10.07
CA SER A 153 8.79 0.43 -8.71
C SER A 153 7.69 0.39 -7.66
N ARG A 154 6.58 1.13 -7.84
CA ARG A 154 5.36 0.95 -7.03
C ARG A 154 4.83 -0.47 -7.13
N VAL A 155 4.67 -1.02 -8.33
CA VAL A 155 4.21 -2.42 -8.49
C VAL A 155 5.14 -3.41 -7.79
N LEU A 156 6.45 -3.26 -7.99
CA LEU A 156 7.44 -4.13 -7.36
C LEU A 156 7.40 -4.01 -5.83
N LEU A 157 7.27 -2.80 -5.28
CA LEU A 157 7.13 -2.62 -3.84
C LEU A 157 5.85 -3.27 -3.30
N LYS A 158 4.76 -3.27 -4.09
CA LYS A 158 3.52 -3.93 -3.66
C LYS A 158 3.77 -5.43 -3.56
N PHE A 159 4.40 -5.98 -4.59
CA PHE A 159 4.66 -7.40 -4.73
C PHE A 159 5.65 -7.92 -3.71
N SER A 160 6.70 -7.15 -3.39
CA SER A 160 7.62 -7.50 -2.30
C SER A 160 6.88 -7.62 -0.98
N TYR A 161 6.00 -6.65 -0.66
CA TYR A 161 5.19 -6.73 0.54
C TYR A 161 4.15 -7.87 0.50
N LEU A 162 3.61 -8.16 -0.68
CA LEU A 162 2.62 -9.21 -0.86
C LEU A 162 3.23 -10.61 -0.61
N VAL A 163 4.42 -10.86 -1.14
CA VAL A 163 5.16 -12.11 -0.94
C VAL A 163 5.55 -12.32 0.52
N THR A 164 5.94 -11.25 1.23
CA THR A 164 6.33 -11.38 2.63
C THR A 164 5.16 -11.64 3.57
N THR A 165 3.91 -11.46 3.10
CA THR A 165 2.72 -11.48 3.96
C THR A 165 1.77 -12.62 3.66
N CYS A 166 1.32 -12.78 2.42
CA CYS A 166 0.22 -13.69 2.11
C CYS A 166 0.25 -14.34 0.72
N PHE A 167 1.32 -14.16 -0.07
CA PHE A 167 1.38 -14.64 -1.45
C PHE A 167 2.63 -15.45 -1.74
N ASN A 168 2.52 -16.36 -2.71
CA ASN A 168 3.61 -17.28 -3.04
C ASN A 168 4.59 -16.60 -4.02
N GLU A 169 5.83 -16.44 -3.61
CA GLU A 169 6.90 -15.84 -4.42
C GLU A 169 7.02 -16.46 -5.82
N LYS A 170 6.88 -17.79 -5.91
CA LYS A 170 7.02 -18.54 -7.18
C LYS A 170 6.06 -18.11 -8.27
N GLU A 171 4.92 -17.51 -7.90
CA GLU A 171 3.92 -17.05 -8.85
C GLU A 171 4.35 -15.74 -9.55
N ILE A 172 5.27 -14.98 -8.96
CA ILE A 172 5.71 -13.67 -9.49
C ILE A 172 7.23 -13.56 -9.72
N GLU A 173 8.02 -14.54 -9.26
CA GLU A 173 9.48 -14.49 -9.20
C GLU A 173 10.13 -14.02 -10.50
N ILE A 174 9.86 -14.71 -11.62
CA ILE A 174 10.51 -14.40 -12.90
C ILE A 174 10.24 -12.95 -13.36
N PRO A 175 8.98 -12.51 -13.55
CA PRO A 175 8.74 -11.15 -13.99
C PRO A 175 9.19 -10.11 -12.96
N PHE A 176 9.09 -10.41 -11.66
CA PHE A 176 9.57 -9.53 -10.60
C PHE A 176 11.08 -9.26 -10.72
N TYR A 177 11.89 -10.31 -10.82
CA TYR A 177 13.35 -10.21 -10.90
C TYR A 177 13.77 -9.48 -12.18
N ASN A 178 13.15 -9.80 -13.33
CA ASN A 178 13.45 -9.11 -14.59
C ASN A 178 13.22 -7.59 -14.48
N HIS A 179 12.07 -7.18 -13.95
CA HIS A 179 11.77 -5.75 -13.80
C HIS A 179 12.65 -5.05 -12.75
N MET A 180 13.03 -5.75 -11.68
CA MET A 180 13.97 -5.23 -10.69
C MET A 180 15.34 -4.97 -11.32
N GLU A 181 15.86 -5.94 -12.08
CA GLU A 181 17.15 -5.82 -12.76
C GLU A 181 17.13 -4.76 -13.86
N ASP A 182 16.05 -4.67 -14.63
CA ASP A 182 15.87 -3.63 -15.65
C ASP A 182 15.95 -2.22 -15.04
N LEU A 183 15.29 -1.99 -13.90
CA LEU A 183 15.30 -0.70 -13.21
C LEU A 183 16.69 -0.38 -12.63
N ILE A 184 17.35 -1.36 -11.99
CA ILE A 184 18.72 -1.17 -11.49
C ILE A 184 19.65 -0.80 -12.65
N PHE A 185 19.57 -1.54 -13.75
CA PHE A 185 20.41 -1.31 -14.92
C PHE A 185 20.14 0.05 -15.58
N PHE A 186 18.87 0.47 -15.64
CA PHE A 186 18.49 1.79 -16.11
C PHE A 186 19.19 2.89 -15.29
N TYR A 187 19.10 2.83 -13.96
CA TYR A 187 19.69 3.85 -13.09
C TYR A 187 21.21 3.78 -13.00
N GLN A 188 21.84 2.62 -13.20
CA GLN A 188 23.30 2.50 -13.29
C GLN A 188 23.90 3.22 -14.50
N LYS A 189 23.09 3.45 -15.55
CA LYS A 189 23.51 4.11 -16.78
C LYS A 189 23.17 5.59 -16.82
N MET A 190 22.43 6.08 -15.84
CA MET A 190 21.98 7.46 -15.77
C MET A 190 23.10 8.33 -15.24
N GLU A 191 23.31 9.49 -15.85
CA GLU A 191 24.29 10.46 -15.34
C GLU A 191 23.70 11.15 -14.09
N PRO A 192 24.51 11.48 -13.07
CA PRO A 192 23.99 12.03 -11.81
C PRO A 192 23.20 13.35 -11.96
N ASP A 193 23.53 14.16 -12.97
CA ASP A 193 22.84 15.42 -13.26
C ASP A 193 21.43 15.24 -13.85
N ASP A 194 21.10 14.03 -14.33
CA ASP A 194 19.81 13.74 -14.95
C ASP A 194 18.72 13.35 -13.93
N PHE A 195 19.10 13.06 -12.68
CA PHE A 195 18.18 12.59 -11.65
C PHE A 195 17.19 13.69 -11.24
N ASN A 196 15.92 13.33 -11.17
CA ASN A 196 14.87 14.20 -10.65
C ASN A 196 14.25 13.63 -9.36
N ALA A 197 13.28 14.36 -8.79
CA ALA A 197 12.63 13.97 -7.53
C ALA A 197 11.89 12.60 -7.62
N GLU A 198 11.32 12.24 -8.77
CA GLU A 198 10.67 10.93 -8.96
C GLU A 198 11.70 9.79 -8.99
N ASP A 199 12.91 10.05 -9.49
CA ASP A 199 13.99 9.07 -9.49
C ASP A 199 14.50 8.79 -8.08
N GLU A 200 14.63 9.83 -7.24
CA GLU A 200 14.98 9.64 -5.83
C GLU A 200 13.96 8.75 -5.10
N ILE A 201 12.66 8.99 -5.33
CA ILE A 201 11.59 8.17 -4.77
C ILE A 201 11.69 6.73 -5.29
N THR A 202 11.93 6.57 -6.58
CA THR A 202 12.09 5.26 -7.21
C THR A 202 13.27 4.49 -6.60
N LEU A 203 14.41 5.14 -6.38
CA LEU A 203 15.57 4.53 -5.72
C LEU A 203 15.26 4.14 -4.26
N CYS A 204 14.48 4.94 -3.54
CA CYS A 204 14.00 4.58 -2.20
C CYS A 204 13.16 3.29 -2.24
N TYR A 205 12.24 3.18 -3.21
CA TYR A 205 11.47 1.97 -3.43
C TYR A 205 12.36 0.77 -3.73
N LEU A 206 13.30 0.90 -4.67
CA LEU A 206 14.23 -0.18 -5.01
C LEU A 206 15.09 -0.60 -3.81
N GLN A 207 15.53 0.35 -2.99
CA GLN A 207 16.32 0.06 -1.78
C GLN A 207 15.50 -0.72 -0.76
N LEU A 208 14.23 -0.34 -0.56
CA LEU A 208 13.30 -1.04 0.33
C LEU A 208 12.97 -2.44 -0.18
N ILE A 209 12.66 -2.58 -1.46
CA ILE A 209 12.43 -3.87 -2.14
C ILE A 209 13.62 -4.81 -1.93
N SER A 210 14.84 -4.30 -2.19
CA SER A 210 16.08 -5.07 -2.07
C SER A 210 16.29 -5.60 -0.64
N LYS A 211 15.95 -4.79 0.37
CA LYS A 211 16.02 -5.17 1.78
C LYS A 211 14.92 -6.17 2.16
N GLN A 212 13.69 -6.00 1.68
CA GLN A 212 12.57 -6.92 1.93
C GLN A 212 12.84 -8.33 1.38
N TYR A 213 13.49 -8.42 0.22
CA TYR A 213 13.93 -9.69 -0.37
C TYR A 213 15.25 -10.23 0.21
N ALA A 214 15.89 -9.47 1.11
CA ALA A 214 17.21 -9.78 1.65
C ALA A 214 18.25 -10.13 0.56
N ASN A 215 18.18 -9.49 -0.61
CA ASN A 215 19.08 -9.73 -1.74
C ASN A 215 20.32 -8.82 -1.65
N PRO A 216 21.51 -9.34 -1.25
CA PRO A 216 22.67 -8.49 -1.01
C PRO A 216 23.21 -7.83 -2.28
N TYR A 217 23.04 -8.48 -3.43
CA TYR A 217 23.47 -7.92 -4.71
C TYR A 217 22.66 -6.66 -5.04
N TRP A 218 21.33 -6.73 -4.98
CA TRP A 218 20.48 -5.56 -5.24
C TRP A 218 20.71 -4.44 -4.22
N VAL A 219 20.85 -4.78 -2.93
CA VAL A 219 21.16 -3.80 -1.89
C VAL A 219 22.44 -3.03 -2.24
N ASN A 220 23.52 -3.74 -2.60
CA ASN A 220 24.77 -3.11 -2.96
C ASN A 220 24.63 -2.25 -4.22
N CYS A 221 23.97 -2.75 -5.27
CA CYS A 221 23.78 -1.99 -6.50
C CYS A 221 23.03 -0.68 -6.26
N VAL A 222 21.89 -0.74 -5.58
CA VAL A 222 21.06 0.46 -5.31
C VAL A 222 21.80 1.45 -4.39
N THR A 223 22.51 0.95 -3.37
CA THR A 223 23.30 1.79 -2.47
C THR A 223 24.43 2.52 -3.21
N GLU A 224 25.12 1.88 -4.14
CA GLU A 224 26.16 2.55 -4.94
C GLU A 224 25.59 3.63 -5.87
N ILE A 225 24.41 3.39 -6.47
CA ILE A 225 23.71 4.42 -7.27
C ILE A 225 23.37 5.62 -6.39
N ILE A 226 22.76 5.39 -5.22
CA ILE A 226 22.41 6.45 -4.27
C ILE A 226 23.65 7.26 -3.87
N LYS A 227 24.74 6.61 -3.46
CA LYS A 227 25.99 7.30 -3.09
C LYS A 227 26.53 8.18 -4.20
N SER A 228 26.42 7.74 -5.46
CA SER A 228 26.90 8.52 -6.60
C SER A 228 26.17 9.87 -6.74
N ILE A 229 24.88 9.89 -6.38
CA ILE A 229 24.03 11.08 -6.34
C ILE A 229 24.39 11.96 -5.13
N GLU A 230 24.55 11.36 -3.94
CA GLU A 230 24.84 12.10 -2.70
C GLU A 230 26.15 12.90 -2.77
N ILE A 231 27.19 12.30 -3.37
CA ILE A 231 28.52 12.91 -3.51
C ILE A 231 28.45 14.18 -4.38
N GLN A 232 27.52 14.23 -5.33
CA GLN A 232 27.43 15.34 -6.28
C GLN A 232 26.41 16.41 -5.88
N ASN A 233 25.28 16.04 -5.26
CA ASN A 233 24.17 16.96 -5.03
C ASN A 233 24.15 17.64 -3.64
N GLN A 234 25.00 17.25 -2.68
CA GLN A 234 25.01 17.78 -1.28
C GLN A 234 23.66 17.79 -0.54
N VAL A 235 22.63 17.18 -1.12
CA VAL A 235 21.27 17.10 -0.58
C VAL A 235 20.91 15.62 -0.57
N THR A 236 21.00 15.00 0.60
CA THR A 236 20.28 13.75 0.83
C THR A 236 18.87 14.08 1.25
N SER A 237 17.89 13.74 0.42
CA SER A 237 16.50 13.84 0.82
C SER A 237 16.26 12.98 2.06
N SER A 238 15.41 13.50 2.95
CA SER A 238 14.99 12.84 4.19
C SER A 238 14.40 11.43 3.96
N LEU A 239 14.02 11.10 2.72
CA LEU A 239 13.47 9.83 2.26
C LEU A 239 14.48 8.66 2.25
N ILE A 240 15.74 8.87 1.87
CA ILE A 240 16.77 7.82 1.88
C ILE A 240 17.01 7.30 3.32
N LYS A 241 16.98 8.22 4.29
CA LYS A 241 17.07 7.88 5.72
C LYS A 241 15.88 7.02 6.18
N VAL A 242 14.69 7.18 5.59
CA VAL A 242 13.52 6.34 5.90
C VAL A 242 13.69 4.91 5.37
N ALA A 243 14.23 4.74 4.17
CA ALA A 243 14.58 3.41 3.65
C ALA A 243 15.68 2.73 4.49
N ASP A 244 16.55 3.52 5.14
CA ASP A 244 17.57 3.03 6.08
C ASP A 244 17.07 2.68 7.47
N LEU A 245 15.93 3.24 7.89
CA LEU A 245 15.26 2.85 9.13
C LEU A 245 14.56 1.49 9.04
N TYR A 246 14.44 0.91 7.84
CA TYR A 246 13.90 -0.45 7.67
C TYR A 246 14.87 -1.50 8.23
N ASN A 247 14.45 -2.18 9.30
CA ASN A 247 15.15 -3.32 9.89
C ASN A 247 14.39 -4.62 9.59
N PRO A 248 14.92 -5.53 8.74
CA PRO A 248 14.26 -6.79 8.40
C PRO A 248 14.11 -7.73 9.60
N ASN A 249 14.82 -7.50 10.71
CA ASN A 249 14.77 -8.36 11.90
C ASN A 249 13.62 -8.00 12.87
N GLU A 250 12.80 -7.00 12.57
CA GLU A 250 11.74 -6.50 13.47
C GLU A 250 10.31 -6.74 12.98
N ASP A 251 10.07 -7.62 12.00
CA ASP A 251 8.73 -7.85 11.37
C ASP A 251 8.08 -6.57 10.81
N ASN A 252 8.88 -5.52 10.60
CA ASN A 252 8.45 -4.17 10.27
C ASN A 252 8.35 -3.97 8.76
N TYR A 253 7.39 -4.58 8.07
CA TYR A 253 7.23 -4.45 6.62
C TYR A 253 6.58 -3.11 6.24
N VAL A 254 7.25 -2.33 5.38
CA VAL A 254 6.70 -1.06 4.89
C VAL A 254 5.83 -1.29 3.66
N SER A 255 4.54 -0.97 3.76
CA SER A 255 3.60 -1.01 2.64
C SER A 255 3.69 0.25 1.76
N ILE A 256 3.17 0.18 0.54
CA ILE A 256 3.07 1.37 -0.35
C ILE A 256 2.23 2.45 0.31
N GLU A 257 1.16 2.08 1.00
CA GLU A 257 0.25 3.01 1.67
C GLU A 257 0.97 3.76 2.81
N LEU A 258 1.85 3.08 3.55
CA LEU A 258 2.73 3.68 4.54
C LEU A 258 3.72 4.67 3.90
N PHE A 259 4.32 4.29 2.77
CA PHE A 259 5.29 5.16 2.08
C PHE A 259 4.61 6.37 1.41
N ASP A 260 3.51 6.16 0.67
CA ASP A 260 2.69 7.21 0.06
C ASP A 260 2.14 8.18 1.12
N PHE A 261 1.77 7.67 2.31
CA PHE A 261 1.38 8.52 3.43
C PHE A 261 2.56 9.35 3.96
N ILE A 262 3.73 8.74 4.17
CA ILE A 262 4.95 9.44 4.60
C ILE A 262 5.32 10.54 3.60
N GLN A 263 5.23 10.26 2.30
CA GLN A 263 5.50 11.20 1.20
C GLN A 263 4.46 12.34 1.14
N LYS A 264 3.17 12.02 1.26
CA LYS A 264 2.07 12.99 1.12
C LYS A 264 1.96 13.97 2.28
N TYR A 265 2.37 13.56 3.48
CA TYR A 265 2.20 14.37 4.70
C TYR A 265 3.51 14.89 5.28
N ASP A 266 4.64 14.73 4.57
CA ASP A 266 5.97 15.21 4.97
C ASP A 266 6.32 14.82 6.42
N VAL A 267 5.84 13.64 6.83
CA VAL A 267 5.83 13.18 8.24
C VAL A 267 7.24 12.83 8.70
N ILE A 268 8.21 12.79 7.78
CA ILE A 268 9.61 12.52 8.08
C ILE A 268 10.18 13.54 9.06
N PHE A 269 9.75 14.81 9.02
CA PHE A 269 10.17 15.82 9.99
C PHE A 269 9.59 15.58 11.40
N LEU A 270 8.41 14.96 11.49
CA LEU A 270 7.75 14.59 12.76
C LEU A 270 8.25 13.26 13.32
N LEU A 271 8.57 12.29 12.45
CA LEU A 271 9.14 11.00 12.80
C LEU A 271 10.60 11.15 13.25
N ALA A 272 11.43 11.91 12.53
CA ALA A 272 12.83 12.12 12.89
C ALA A 272 13.03 12.84 14.25
N ASN A 273 12.08 13.68 14.66
CA ASN A 273 12.16 14.43 15.92
C ASN A 273 11.47 13.74 17.12
N ASN A 274 10.57 12.77 16.90
CA ASN A 274 9.82 12.09 17.99
C ASN A 274 10.11 10.59 18.15
N LEU A 275 10.89 9.96 17.26
CA LEU A 275 11.19 8.51 17.28
C LEU A 275 12.21 8.05 18.35
N LYS A 276 12.54 8.87 19.36
CA LYS A 276 13.18 8.34 20.58
C LYS A 276 12.18 7.75 21.58
N SER A 277 10.88 7.97 21.42
CA SER A 277 9.87 7.55 22.40
C SER A 277 8.65 6.82 21.85
N LEU A 278 8.59 6.55 20.53
CA LEU A 278 7.52 5.77 19.90
C LEU A 278 8.15 4.59 19.17
N THR A 279 7.78 3.37 19.56
CA THR A 279 8.24 2.13 18.90
C THR A 279 7.66 2.05 17.49
N PHE A 280 8.39 1.49 16.51
CA PHE A 280 7.96 1.32 15.11
C PHE A 280 6.56 0.70 14.95
N LYS A 281 6.16 -0.15 15.90
CA LYS A 281 4.81 -0.71 16.10
C LYS A 281 3.69 0.33 16.17
N GLN A 282 4.00 1.56 16.58
CA GLN A 282 3.07 2.69 16.73
C GLN A 282 2.93 3.53 15.45
N THR A 283 3.82 3.34 14.47
CA THR A 283 3.73 3.99 13.16
C THR A 283 2.89 3.15 12.19
N GLU A 284 2.94 1.81 12.30
CA GLU A 284 1.92 0.90 11.75
C GLU A 284 0.52 1.09 12.40
N LEU A 285 0.45 1.77 13.56
CA LEU A 285 -0.81 2.06 14.25
C LEU A 285 -1.52 3.33 13.72
N LEU A 286 -0.99 4.01 12.70
CA LEU A 286 -1.60 5.23 12.14
C LEU A 286 -1.96 5.12 10.65
N ILE A 287 -1.50 4.06 9.97
CA ILE A 287 -1.61 3.82 8.52
C ILE A 287 -1.86 2.34 8.27
#